data_AF-A0A1H9WU11-F1
#
_entry.id   AF-A0A1H9WU11-F1
#
_cell.length_a   1.000
_cell.length_b   1.000
_cell.length_c   1.000
_cell.angle_alpha   90.00
_cell.angle_beta   90.00
_cell.angle_gamma   90.00
#
_symmetry.space_group_name_H-M   'P 1'
#
loop_
_entity.id
_entity.type
_entity.pdbx_description
1 polymer ?
#
loop_
_entity_poly.entity_id
_entity_poly.type
_entity_poly.pdbx_seq_one_letter_code
_entity_poly.pdbx_strand_id
1 'polypeptide(L)'
;MSTVEQTPMEQPAQRQGQPRHSRQQQETTREIPAHQGGADFIGQVTTRQPGPPRVGPPEVRRDTRTIRGTDIVAAFGALVAAAALTGVLFDQIAPFSGVVGFIAIAYPLFLAIYALLVSLEENALTVRDKVVSAVVHSTAVIAIGALGAIIFYPIWMGWDALWKSNFYTEDMADAGTLDPLELGGILHAIVGTLEQISIALVITVPLGLATAVFLNETRGVFTRLVRTVVEAMTALPSIVAGLFVYASLILLLGFQRSGFAAGTAISIMMLPIMIRAADVVLRLVPSSLREASLALGAGQLRTVWHVVLPTARSGLTTSVLLATARGVGETSPVLIAAGFTPYLNANPFVDAQVSLPLATYQMVGSSEETMQTRAFGAATVLIVLVLVLFVLARVLGGRGAGALSNGQLRRRARASARDRERYIAARAHQQAHFLPDPQQPPGPQQYGPQQPSPQQPDPQQGAQS
;
A
#
# COMPACT_ATOMS: atom_id res chain seq x y z
N MET A 1 -18.53 -63.48 -29.71
CA MET A 1 -17.20 -63.14 -29.19
C MET A 1 -17.39 -62.06 -28.13
N SER A 2 -17.65 -62.38 -26.85
CA SER A 2 -16.66 -62.83 -25.82
C SER A 2 -15.59 -61.73 -25.61
N THR A 3 -15.36 -61.15 -24.44
CA THR A 3 -15.61 -61.59 -23.06
C THR A 3 -15.53 -60.39 -22.11
N VAL A 4 -16.25 -60.50 -21.00
CA VAL A 4 -16.26 -59.69 -19.78
C VAL A 4 -15.12 -60.09 -18.84
N GLU A 5 -14.49 -59.14 -18.14
CA GLU A 5 -13.74 -59.31 -16.86
C GLU A 5 -13.52 -57.89 -16.30
N GLN A 6 -14.16 -57.37 -15.25
CA GLN A 6 -14.28 -57.73 -13.82
C GLN A 6 -12.99 -57.74 -12.97
N THR A 7 -13.04 -56.89 -11.92
CA THR A 7 -12.35 -56.92 -10.60
C THR A 7 -10.88 -56.48 -10.48
N PRO A 8 -10.36 -56.12 -9.27
CA PRO A 8 -11.03 -55.75 -8.00
C PRO A 8 -10.45 -54.52 -7.26
N MET A 9 -11.12 -54.14 -6.17
CA MET A 9 -10.64 -53.24 -5.11
C MET A 9 -9.44 -53.83 -4.35
N GLU A 10 -8.45 -53.01 -3.98
CA GLU A 10 -7.68 -53.22 -2.76
C GLU A 10 -6.95 -51.97 -2.23
N GLN A 11 -6.66 -52.03 -0.93
CA GLN A 11 -6.24 -51.02 0.02
C GLN A 11 -4.84 -50.41 -0.20
N PRO A 12 -4.55 -49.21 0.32
CA PRO A 12 -3.18 -48.77 0.54
C PRO A 12 -2.70 -49.15 1.95
N ALA A 13 -1.60 -49.91 2.02
CA ALA A 13 -0.91 -50.26 3.25
C ALA A 13 0.47 -49.58 3.32
N GLN A 14 0.67 -48.81 4.41
CA GLN A 14 1.90 -48.67 5.21
C GLN A 14 3.16 -48.02 4.56
N ARG A 15 4.09 -47.34 5.24
CA ARG A 15 4.30 -46.79 6.61
C ARG A 15 5.62 -45.99 6.52
N GLN A 16 5.89 -45.21 7.58
CA GLN A 16 7.15 -44.54 7.98
C GLN A 16 7.33 -43.12 7.39
N GLY A 17 7.54 -42.06 8.16
CA GLY A 17 7.64 -41.90 9.60
C GLY A 17 8.15 -40.49 9.90
N GLN A 18 7.42 -39.69 10.68
CA GLN A 18 7.97 -38.63 11.52
C GLN A 18 6.87 -38.11 12.48
N PRO A 19 7.06 -38.24 13.80
CA PRO A 19 6.05 -37.82 14.77
C PRO A 19 6.14 -36.33 15.08
N ARG A 20 4.98 -35.66 15.01
CA ARG A 20 4.75 -34.31 15.56
C ARG A 20 4.74 -34.37 17.08
N HIS A 21 5.57 -33.53 17.70
CA HIS A 21 5.46 -33.18 19.11
C HIS A 21 4.24 -32.28 19.33
N SER A 22 3.15 -32.87 19.82
CA SER A 22 2.08 -32.15 20.53
C SER A 22 1.95 -32.77 21.90
N ARG A 23 2.57 -32.11 22.90
CA ARG A 23 2.41 -32.43 24.33
C ARG A 23 0.97 -32.14 24.73
N GLN A 24 0.15 -33.19 24.77
CA GLN A 24 -1.09 -33.22 25.54
C GLN A 24 -0.79 -33.65 26.98
N GLN A 25 -1.42 -32.91 27.88
CA GLN A 25 -1.77 -33.18 29.26
C GLN A 25 -1.72 -34.67 29.63
N GLN A 26 -0.80 -35.02 30.55
CA GLN A 26 -0.91 -36.22 31.37
C GLN A 26 -1.68 -35.84 32.63
N GLU A 27 -2.97 -36.16 32.65
CA GLU A 27 -3.72 -36.43 33.87
C GLU A 27 -3.22 -37.77 34.44
N THR A 28 -2.45 -37.71 35.52
CA THR A 28 -2.14 -38.89 36.33
C THR A 28 -3.16 -38.99 37.46
N THR A 29 -4.18 -39.81 37.25
CA THR A 29 -5.01 -40.39 38.30
C THR A 29 -4.12 -41.22 39.23
N ARG A 30 -3.92 -40.76 40.47
CA ARG A 30 -3.28 -41.56 41.52
C ARG A 30 -4.37 -42.30 42.31
N GLU A 31 -4.22 -43.61 42.35
CA GLU A 31 -4.98 -44.54 43.19
C GLU A 31 -4.78 -44.23 44.68
N ILE A 32 -5.87 -44.34 45.45
CA ILE A 32 -5.90 -44.20 46.91
C ILE A 32 -6.02 -45.61 47.51
N PRO A 33 -5.10 -46.09 48.36
CA PRO A 33 -5.33 -47.25 49.19
C PRO A 33 -5.94 -46.84 50.54
N ALA A 34 -7.00 -47.54 50.93
CA ALA A 34 -7.64 -47.40 52.23
C ALA A 34 -7.03 -48.39 53.24
N HIS A 35 -6.56 -47.91 54.40
CA HIS A 35 -7.05 -48.35 55.72
C HIS A 35 -6.26 -47.74 56.91
N GLN A 36 -7.04 -47.43 57.94
CA GLN A 36 -6.77 -47.53 59.38
C GLN A 36 -5.85 -46.50 60.07
N GLY A 37 -6.50 -45.66 60.88
CA GLY A 37 -6.26 -45.59 62.33
C GLY A 37 -5.10 -44.73 62.80
N GLY A 38 -5.39 -43.81 63.72
CA GLY A 38 -4.39 -43.20 64.59
C GLY A 38 -4.37 -41.68 64.48
N ALA A 39 -4.57 -41.05 65.63
CA ALA A 39 -4.42 -39.62 65.86
C ALA A 39 -3.01 -39.11 65.48
N ASP A 40 -2.90 -37.77 65.43
CA ASP A 40 -1.66 -36.99 65.32
C ASP A 40 -1.09 -36.80 63.91
N PHE A 41 -1.67 -35.87 63.13
CA PHE A 41 -0.92 -35.15 62.10
C PHE A 41 -1.50 -33.75 61.84
N ILE A 42 -1.19 -32.78 62.71
CA ILE A 42 -1.12 -31.37 62.29
C ILE A 42 0.20 -31.24 61.51
N GLY A 43 0.19 -31.64 60.25
CA GLY A 43 1.29 -31.41 59.32
C GLY A 43 1.19 -30.00 58.76
N GLN A 44 2.14 -29.14 59.12
CA GLN A 44 2.30 -27.81 58.54
C GLN A 44 2.29 -27.89 57.00
N VAL A 45 1.32 -27.25 56.36
CA VAL A 45 1.36 -26.98 54.92
C VAL A 45 2.42 -25.91 54.71
N THR A 46 3.68 -26.30 54.54
CA THR A 46 4.72 -25.38 54.07
C THR A 46 4.47 -25.12 52.58
N THR A 47 3.79 -24.02 52.26
CA THR A 47 3.83 -23.42 50.94
C THR A 47 5.28 -23.08 50.62
N ARG A 48 5.94 -23.86 49.75
CA ARG A 48 7.24 -23.45 49.20
C ARG A 48 7.01 -22.16 48.42
N GLN A 49 7.46 -21.05 48.99
CA GLN A 49 7.50 -19.76 48.33
C GLN A 49 8.33 -19.93 47.03
N PRO A 50 7.82 -19.53 45.85
CA PRO A 50 8.59 -19.60 44.63
C PRO A 50 9.87 -18.77 44.85
N GLY A 51 11.03 -19.40 44.69
CA GLY A 51 12.30 -18.68 44.74
C GLY A 51 12.29 -17.52 43.73
N PRO A 52 13.05 -16.44 43.98
CA PRO A 52 13.09 -15.30 43.07
C PRO A 52 13.40 -15.77 41.65
N PRO A 53 12.75 -15.19 40.61
CA PRO A 53 12.97 -15.61 39.24
C PRO A 53 14.47 -15.58 38.96
N ARG A 54 15.03 -16.71 38.54
CA ARG A 54 16.44 -16.76 38.10
C ARG A 54 16.56 -15.81 36.93
N VAL A 55 17.14 -14.63 37.18
CA VAL A 55 17.46 -13.66 36.14
C VAL A 55 18.55 -14.33 35.31
N GLY A 56 18.18 -14.89 34.17
CA GLY A 56 19.15 -15.30 33.15
C GLY A 56 20.00 -14.09 32.77
N PRO A 57 21.21 -14.29 32.22
CA PRO A 57 22.00 -13.17 31.71
C PRO A 57 21.10 -12.31 30.80
N PRO A 58 21.17 -10.97 30.91
CA PRO A 58 20.27 -10.09 30.19
C PRO A 58 20.28 -10.45 28.70
N GLU A 59 19.10 -10.70 28.15
CA GLU A 59 18.95 -11.02 26.74
C GLU A 59 19.40 -9.81 25.92
N VAL A 60 20.65 -9.85 25.45
CA VAL A 60 21.23 -8.76 24.67
C VAL A 60 20.50 -8.74 23.33
N ARG A 61 19.67 -7.71 23.12
CA ARG A 61 19.04 -7.47 21.82
C ARG A 61 20.13 -7.45 20.75
N ARG A 62 20.09 -8.42 19.85
CA ARG A 62 21.01 -8.52 18.73
C ARG A 62 20.71 -7.38 17.75
N ASP A 63 21.69 -6.51 17.52
CA ASP A 63 21.55 -5.43 16.55
C ASP A 63 21.78 -5.97 15.14
N THR A 64 20.69 -6.15 14.40
CA THR A 64 20.68 -6.68 13.02
C THR A 64 21.07 -5.64 11.97
N ARG A 65 21.37 -4.39 12.36
CA ARG A 65 21.70 -3.31 11.42
C ARG A 65 23.18 -3.17 11.10
N THR A 66 24.07 -3.84 11.81
CA THR A 66 25.52 -3.68 11.63
C THR A 66 26.05 -4.62 10.55
N ILE A 67 26.25 -4.09 9.33
CA ILE A 67 26.99 -4.78 8.28
C ILE A 67 28.46 -4.79 8.67
N ARG A 68 29.04 -5.97 8.93
CA ARG A 68 30.48 -6.09 9.25
C ARG A 68 31.31 -6.09 7.96
N GLY A 69 32.53 -5.56 8.02
CA GLY A 69 33.45 -5.60 6.86
C GLY A 69 33.74 -7.02 6.37
N THR A 70 33.73 -8.00 7.28
CA THR A 70 33.84 -9.43 6.95
C THR A 70 32.66 -9.95 6.13
N ASP A 71 31.45 -9.43 6.34
CA ASP A 71 30.26 -9.82 5.58
C ASP A 71 30.33 -9.35 4.13
N ILE A 72 30.89 -8.16 3.89
CA ILE A 72 31.09 -7.61 2.55
C ILE A 72 32.13 -8.44 1.78
N VAL A 73 33.24 -8.79 2.43
CA VAL A 73 34.28 -9.64 1.83
C VAL A 73 33.75 -11.04 1.55
N ALA A 74 32.98 -11.63 2.47
CA ALA A 74 32.34 -12.94 2.26
C ALA A 74 31.32 -12.91 1.12
N ALA A 75 30.51 -11.85 1.01
CA ALA A 75 29.56 -11.68 -0.09
C ALA A 75 30.27 -11.51 -1.44
N PHE A 76 31.31 -10.68 -1.50
CA PHE A 76 32.07 -10.48 -2.73
C PHE A 76 32.84 -11.75 -3.14
N GLY A 77 33.48 -12.42 -2.18
CA GLY A 77 34.16 -13.69 -2.39
C GLY A 77 33.21 -14.78 -2.89
N ALA A 78 32.01 -14.88 -2.30
CA ALA A 78 30.98 -15.80 -2.77
C ALA A 78 30.49 -15.49 -4.19
N LEU A 79 30.35 -14.20 -4.54
CA LEU A 79 29.90 -13.78 -5.86
C LEU A 79 30.92 -14.14 -6.95
N VAL A 80 32.21 -13.87 -6.69
CA VAL A 80 33.30 -14.22 -7.61
C VAL A 80 33.44 -15.74 -7.74
N ALA A 81 33.38 -16.48 -6.63
CA ALA A 81 33.45 -17.94 -6.63
C ALA A 81 32.27 -18.58 -7.37
N ALA A 82 31.06 -18.07 -7.19
CA ALA A 82 29.88 -18.55 -7.89
C ALA A 82 29.90 -18.25 -9.38
N ALA A 83 30.37 -17.06 -9.79
CA ALA A 83 30.53 -16.73 -11.20
C ALA A 83 31.58 -17.61 -11.89
N ALA A 84 32.72 -17.84 -11.24
CA ALA A 84 33.79 -18.71 -11.75
C ALA A 84 33.34 -20.17 -11.84
N LEU A 85 32.73 -20.70 -10.78
CA LEU A 85 32.26 -22.09 -10.74
C LEU A 85 31.09 -22.32 -11.71
N THR A 86 30.24 -21.31 -11.90
CA THR A 86 29.19 -21.35 -12.93
C THR A 86 29.79 -21.32 -14.32
N GLY A 87 30.81 -20.49 -14.59
CA GLY A 87 31.52 -20.51 -15.87
C GLY A 87 32.06 -21.90 -16.24
N VAL A 88 32.56 -22.66 -15.25
CA VAL A 88 33.04 -24.04 -15.45
C VAL A 88 31.89 -25.04 -15.63
N LEU A 89 30.81 -24.92 -14.85
CA LEU A 89 29.65 -25.82 -14.91
C LEU A 89 28.77 -25.59 -16.16
N PHE A 90 28.75 -24.35 -16.67
CA PHE A 90 27.96 -23.93 -17.84
C PHE A 90 28.45 -24.60 -19.11
N ASP A 91 29.76 -24.91 -19.21
CA ASP A 91 30.37 -25.55 -20.38
C ASP A 91 30.25 -27.10 -20.35
N GLN A 92 29.96 -27.70 -19.18
CA GLN A 92 30.02 -29.16 -19.02
C GLN A 92 28.71 -29.85 -18.65
N ILE A 93 27.71 -29.16 -18.08
CA ILE A 93 26.58 -29.86 -17.41
C ILE A 93 25.19 -29.31 -17.76
N ALA A 94 25.04 -28.06 -18.19
CA ALA A 94 23.73 -27.43 -18.36
C ALA A 94 23.23 -27.46 -19.83
N PRO A 95 22.00 -27.94 -20.12
CA PRO A 95 21.39 -27.86 -21.46
C PRO A 95 20.86 -26.44 -21.81
N PHE A 96 21.17 -25.43 -20.99
CA PHE A 96 20.65 -24.08 -21.12
C PHE A 96 21.72 -23.16 -21.72
N SER A 97 21.42 -22.53 -22.86
CA SER A 97 22.27 -21.51 -23.47
C SER A 97 21.77 -20.09 -23.14
N GLY A 98 22.69 -19.12 -23.07
CA GLY A 98 22.38 -17.70 -22.89
C GLY A 98 22.44 -17.16 -21.46
N VAL A 99 22.32 -15.82 -21.35
CA VAL A 99 22.51 -15.04 -20.10
C VAL A 99 21.54 -15.47 -18.99
N VAL A 100 20.32 -15.86 -19.35
CA VAL A 100 19.30 -16.28 -18.38
C VAL A 100 19.69 -17.59 -17.69
N GLY A 101 20.18 -18.57 -18.46
CA GLY A 101 20.65 -19.85 -17.92
C GLY A 101 21.86 -19.66 -16.99
N PHE A 102 22.77 -18.76 -17.35
CA PHE A 102 23.95 -18.44 -16.53
C PHE A 102 23.54 -17.88 -15.15
N ILE A 103 22.64 -16.89 -15.13
CA ILE A 103 22.16 -16.27 -13.87
C ILE A 103 21.41 -17.29 -13.01
N ALA A 104 20.59 -18.16 -13.63
CA ALA A 104 19.81 -19.17 -12.92
C ALA A 104 20.66 -20.18 -12.14
N ILE A 105 21.87 -20.47 -12.62
CA ILE A 105 22.82 -21.39 -11.97
C ILE A 105 23.73 -20.62 -11.01
N ALA A 106 24.23 -19.44 -11.41
CA ALA A 106 25.13 -18.62 -10.61
C ALA A 106 24.51 -18.16 -9.29
N TYR A 107 23.24 -17.81 -9.29
CA TYR A 107 22.61 -17.21 -8.12
C TYR A 107 22.38 -18.21 -6.96
N PRO A 108 21.82 -19.41 -7.17
CA PRO A 108 21.76 -20.44 -6.11
C PRO A 108 23.14 -20.84 -5.60
N LEU A 109 24.13 -20.90 -6.50
CA LEU A 109 25.50 -21.24 -6.15
C LEU A 109 26.16 -20.15 -5.30
N PHE A 110 25.92 -18.88 -5.63
CA PHE A 110 26.28 -17.73 -4.80
C PHE A 110 25.69 -17.85 -3.39
N LEU A 111 24.40 -18.14 -3.28
CA LEU A 111 23.76 -18.31 -1.97
C LEU A 111 24.35 -19.48 -1.19
N ALA A 112 24.65 -20.60 -1.85
CA ALA A 112 25.25 -21.77 -1.23
C ALA A 112 26.67 -21.49 -0.71
N ILE A 113 27.52 -20.85 -1.52
CA ILE A 113 28.89 -20.48 -1.13
C ILE A 113 28.86 -19.40 -0.04
N TYR A 114 27.97 -18.42 -0.15
CA TYR A 114 27.81 -17.38 0.87
C TYR A 114 27.33 -17.97 2.20
N ALA A 115 26.34 -18.87 2.17
CA ALA A 115 25.88 -19.59 3.36
C ALA A 115 27.01 -20.43 4.00
N LEU A 116 27.80 -21.10 3.17
CA LEU A 116 28.94 -21.90 3.61
C LEU A 116 29.98 -21.00 4.31
N LEU A 117 30.43 -19.92 3.67
CA LEU A 117 31.42 -18.99 4.24
C LEU A 117 30.93 -18.40 5.58
N VAL A 118 29.68 -17.97 5.66
CA VAL A 118 29.11 -17.42 6.89
C VAL A 118 28.98 -18.49 7.97
N SER A 119 28.69 -19.75 7.60
CA SER A 119 28.57 -20.85 8.57
C SER A 119 29.89 -21.23 9.24
N LEU A 120 31.04 -20.84 8.66
CA LEU A 120 32.36 -21.08 9.25
C LEU A 120 32.64 -20.17 10.44
N GLU A 121 32.00 -19.00 10.50
CA GLU A 121 32.25 -17.98 11.53
C GLU A 121 31.06 -17.80 12.50
N GLU A 122 29.85 -18.20 12.10
CA GLU A 122 28.62 -17.81 12.77
C GLU A 122 27.63 -18.96 13.01
N ASN A 123 26.74 -18.78 13.99
CA ASN A 123 25.70 -19.74 14.34
C ASN A 123 24.63 -19.92 13.24
N ALA A 124 23.98 -21.08 13.18
CA ALA A 124 22.96 -21.42 12.18
C ALA A 124 21.81 -20.41 12.06
N LEU A 125 21.41 -19.77 13.16
CA LEU A 125 20.41 -18.69 13.15
C LEU A 125 20.91 -17.44 12.40
N THR A 126 22.19 -17.08 12.57
CA THR A 126 22.81 -15.96 11.85
C THR A 126 22.95 -16.26 10.36
N VAL A 127 23.34 -17.48 10.01
CA VAL A 127 23.46 -17.90 8.61
C VAL A 127 22.12 -17.75 7.90
N ARG A 128 21.03 -18.24 8.52
CA ARG A 128 19.67 -18.09 7.96
C ARG A 128 19.29 -16.63 7.78
N ASP A 129 19.54 -15.79 8.79
CA ASP A 129 19.27 -14.35 8.72
C ASP A 129 20.04 -13.67 7.59
N LYS A 130 21.35 -13.94 7.46
CA LYS A 130 22.21 -13.37 6.41
C LYS A 130 21.84 -13.86 5.01
N VAL A 131 21.48 -15.13 4.84
CA VAL A 131 21.01 -15.68 3.55
C VAL A 131 19.67 -15.06 3.16
N VAL A 132 18.70 -15.00 4.08
CA VAL A 132 17.41 -14.34 3.84
C VAL A 132 17.61 -12.86 3.51
N SER A 133 18.50 -12.17 4.23
CA SER A 133 18.86 -10.79 3.94
C SER A 133 19.45 -10.64 2.53
N ALA A 134 20.39 -11.50 2.13
CA ALA A 134 20.98 -11.47 0.79
C ALA A 134 19.92 -11.67 -0.31
N VAL A 135 18.97 -12.61 -0.09
CA VAL A 135 17.84 -12.85 -1.01
C VAL A 135 16.91 -11.65 -1.10
N VAL A 136 16.57 -11.02 0.02
CA VAL A 136 15.69 -9.84 0.04
C VAL A 136 16.37 -8.66 -0.65
N HIS A 137 17.65 -8.40 -0.39
CA HIS A 137 18.38 -7.29 -1.01
C HIS A 137 18.59 -7.50 -2.51
N SER A 138 18.97 -8.72 -2.96
CA SER A 138 19.10 -9.01 -4.39
C SER A 138 17.77 -8.86 -5.12
N THR A 139 16.68 -9.36 -4.54
CA THR A 139 15.33 -9.21 -5.10
C THR A 139 14.93 -7.73 -5.17
N ALA A 140 15.23 -6.95 -4.14
CA ALA A 140 14.97 -5.51 -4.14
C ALA A 140 15.78 -4.77 -5.22
N VAL A 141 17.06 -5.11 -5.39
CA VAL A 141 17.92 -4.52 -6.45
C VAL A 141 17.37 -4.87 -7.84
N ILE A 142 16.97 -6.11 -8.07
CA ILE A 142 16.36 -6.53 -9.34
C ILE A 142 15.06 -5.77 -9.59
N ALA A 143 14.19 -5.65 -8.58
CA ALA A 143 12.93 -4.93 -8.72
C ALA A 143 13.13 -3.43 -9.00
N ILE A 144 14.07 -2.78 -8.30
CA ILE A 144 14.42 -1.37 -8.54
C ILE A 144 15.07 -1.19 -9.91
N GLY A 145 15.96 -2.11 -10.31
CA GLY A 145 16.60 -2.11 -11.63
C GLY A 145 15.58 -2.26 -12.75
N ALA A 146 14.63 -3.18 -12.62
CA ALA A 146 13.53 -3.37 -13.56
C ALA A 146 12.64 -2.12 -13.65
N LEU A 147 12.31 -1.50 -12.51
CA LEU A 147 11.56 -0.24 -12.50
C LEU A 147 12.34 0.90 -13.19
N GLY A 148 13.64 1.00 -12.92
CA GLY A 148 14.53 1.95 -13.57
C GLY A 148 14.59 1.73 -15.08
N ALA A 149 14.68 0.48 -15.52
CA ALA A 149 14.66 0.12 -16.94
C ALA A 149 13.34 0.47 -17.62
N ILE A 150 12.19 0.21 -16.98
CA ILE A 150 10.86 0.58 -17.51
C ILE A 150 10.75 2.10 -17.76
N ILE A 151 11.43 2.91 -16.96
CA ILE A 151 11.43 4.38 -17.13
C ILE A 151 12.50 4.82 -18.14
N PHE A 152 13.72 4.32 -18.02
CA PHE A 152 14.86 4.80 -18.80
C PHE A 152 14.87 4.28 -20.23
N TYR A 153 14.48 3.02 -20.45
CA TYR A 153 14.55 2.38 -21.76
C TYR A 153 13.67 3.09 -22.82
N PRO A 154 12.39 3.44 -22.54
CA PRO A 154 11.59 4.21 -23.49
C PRO A 154 12.17 5.59 -23.79
N ILE A 155 12.77 6.26 -22.79
CA ILE A 155 13.40 7.57 -22.98
C ILE A 155 14.60 7.46 -23.91
N TRP A 156 15.42 6.43 -23.70
CA TRP A 156 16.62 6.21 -24.50
C TRP A 156 16.29 5.84 -25.94
N MET A 157 15.35 4.90 -26.14
CA MET A 157 14.96 4.43 -27.48
C MET A 157 14.09 5.45 -28.23
N GLY A 158 13.29 6.25 -27.53
CA GLY A 158 12.47 7.31 -28.11
C GLY A 158 13.17 8.66 -28.24
N TRP A 159 14.45 8.76 -27.85
CA TRP A 159 15.17 10.03 -27.69
C TRP A 159 15.10 10.91 -28.95
N ASP A 160 15.29 10.31 -30.13
CA ASP A 160 15.33 11.03 -31.39
C ASP A 160 13.97 11.60 -31.79
N ALA A 161 12.87 10.93 -31.42
CA ALA A 161 11.51 11.44 -31.64
C ALA A 161 11.17 12.60 -30.69
N LEU A 162 11.65 12.57 -29.44
CA LEU A 162 11.27 13.53 -28.41
C LEU A 162 11.76 14.96 -28.66
N TRP A 163 12.85 15.13 -29.42
CA TRP A 163 13.40 16.45 -29.76
C TRP A 163 12.71 17.13 -30.95
N LYS A 164 11.88 16.39 -31.68
CA LYS A 164 11.21 16.86 -32.89
C LYS A 164 9.91 17.56 -32.48
N SER A 165 9.71 18.82 -32.89
CA SER A 165 8.52 19.58 -32.51
C SER A 165 7.24 19.03 -33.15
N ASN A 166 7.33 18.55 -34.40
CA ASN A 166 6.23 17.93 -35.14
C ASN A 166 5.65 16.74 -34.38
N PHE A 167 6.47 16.03 -33.61
CA PHE A 167 6.03 14.88 -32.81
C PHE A 167 4.89 15.21 -31.84
N TYR A 168 4.83 16.44 -31.33
CA TYR A 168 3.79 16.87 -30.38
C TYR A 168 2.64 17.64 -31.04
N THR A 169 2.84 18.18 -32.24
CA THR A 169 1.89 19.09 -32.90
C THR A 169 1.15 18.45 -34.07
N GLU A 170 1.68 17.38 -34.65
CA GLU A 170 1.09 16.68 -35.78
C GLU A 170 0.44 15.36 -35.34
N ASP A 171 -0.48 14.87 -36.16
CA ASP A 171 -1.03 13.52 -36.04
C ASP A 171 -0.32 12.56 -37.01
N MET A 172 -0.88 11.37 -37.22
CA MET A 172 -0.30 10.36 -38.11
C MET A 172 -0.99 10.33 -39.48
N ALA A 173 -1.82 11.33 -39.81
CA ALA A 173 -2.64 11.32 -41.04
C ALA A 173 -1.78 11.30 -42.31
N ASP A 174 -0.73 12.14 -42.33
CA ASP A 174 0.16 12.33 -43.48
C ASP A 174 1.48 11.54 -43.36
N ALA A 175 1.61 10.70 -42.33
CA ALA A 175 2.83 9.95 -42.05
C ALA A 175 2.58 8.44 -42.10
N GLY A 176 3.18 7.78 -43.09
CA GLY A 176 3.27 6.34 -43.21
C GLY A 176 4.31 5.71 -42.27
N THR A 177 4.39 4.38 -42.33
CA THR A 177 5.31 3.58 -41.52
C THR A 177 6.78 3.75 -41.91
N LEU A 178 7.04 4.08 -43.17
CA LEU A 178 8.38 4.27 -43.73
C LEU A 178 8.83 5.74 -43.74
N ASP A 179 7.93 6.66 -43.44
CA ASP A 179 8.23 8.08 -43.53
C ASP A 179 9.15 8.54 -42.39
N PRO A 180 10.07 9.48 -42.65
CA PRO A 180 11.02 9.98 -41.67
C PRO A 180 10.36 10.59 -40.42
N LEU A 181 11.11 10.66 -39.30
CA LEU A 181 10.64 11.24 -38.04
C LEU A 181 10.23 12.73 -38.14
N GLU A 182 10.62 13.43 -39.20
CA GLU A 182 10.17 14.80 -39.48
C GLU A 182 8.67 14.91 -39.84
N LEU A 183 8.03 13.80 -40.23
CA LEU A 183 6.63 13.77 -40.60
C LEU A 183 5.82 13.00 -39.57
N GLY A 184 4.74 13.63 -39.09
CA GLY A 184 3.76 13.02 -38.21
C GLY A 184 4.14 13.07 -36.73
N GLY A 185 3.13 12.81 -35.89
CA GLY A 185 3.24 12.93 -34.46
C GLY A 185 2.13 12.24 -33.69
N ILE A 186 2.17 12.41 -32.37
CA ILE A 186 1.31 11.72 -31.42
C ILE A 186 0.23 12.62 -30.83
N LEU A 187 -0.05 13.78 -31.44
CA LEU A 187 -1.05 14.72 -30.94
C LEU A 187 -2.43 14.06 -30.78
N HIS A 188 -2.85 13.29 -31.79
CA HIS A 188 -4.08 12.50 -31.78
C HIS A 188 -4.18 11.57 -30.55
N ALA A 189 -3.07 10.92 -30.19
CA ALA A 189 -3.00 10.01 -29.06
C ALA A 189 -3.00 10.74 -27.70
N ILE A 190 -2.36 11.92 -27.60
CA ILE A 190 -2.38 12.74 -26.38
C ILE A 190 -3.79 13.22 -26.08
N VAL A 191 -4.47 13.80 -27.08
CA VAL A 191 -5.85 14.28 -26.96
C VAL A 191 -6.78 13.13 -26.59
N GLY A 192 -6.66 11.99 -27.29
CA GLY A 192 -7.45 10.80 -26.99
C GLY A 192 -7.26 10.27 -25.58
N THR A 193 -6.03 10.20 -25.08
CA THR A 193 -5.77 9.82 -23.69
C THR A 193 -6.45 10.76 -22.71
N LEU A 194 -6.29 12.07 -22.88
CA LEU A 194 -6.86 13.07 -21.96
C LEU A 194 -8.40 13.04 -21.93
N GLU A 195 -9.04 12.94 -23.09
CA GLU A 195 -10.51 12.89 -23.18
C GLU A 195 -11.06 11.59 -22.57
N GLN A 196 -10.48 10.44 -22.93
CA GLN A 196 -10.91 9.14 -22.41
C GLN A 196 -10.78 9.05 -20.88
N ILE A 197 -9.66 9.52 -20.32
CA ILE A 197 -9.44 9.54 -18.87
C ILE A 197 -10.39 10.52 -18.19
N SER A 198 -10.65 11.68 -18.80
CA SER A 198 -11.57 12.67 -18.25
C SER A 198 -12.99 12.09 -18.15
N ILE A 199 -13.46 11.42 -19.19
CA ILE A 199 -14.74 10.71 -19.19
C ILE A 199 -14.75 9.62 -18.11
N ALA A 200 -13.70 8.80 -18.05
CA ALA A 200 -13.61 7.74 -17.05
C ALA A 200 -13.63 8.28 -15.62
N LEU A 201 -12.96 9.42 -15.36
CA LEU A 201 -12.95 10.10 -14.06
C LEU A 201 -14.32 10.67 -13.69
N VAL A 202 -14.98 11.36 -14.64
CA VAL A 202 -16.31 11.94 -14.44
C VAL A 202 -17.33 10.86 -14.05
N ILE A 203 -17.20 9.65 -14.58
CA ILE A 203 -18.08 8.53 -14.22
C ILE A 203 -17.61 7.88 -12.90
N THR A 204 -16.33 7.51 -12.82
CA THR A 204 -15.79 6.66 -11.75
C THR A 204 -15.74 7.36 -10.40
N VAL A 205 -15.32 8.62 -10.35
CA VAL A 205 -15.14 9.33 -9.07
C VAL A 205 -16.45 9.48 -8.31
N PRO A 206 -17.54 10.02 -8.89
CA PRO A 206 -18.80 10.16 -8.16
C PRO A 206 -19.43 8.80 -7.82
N LEU A 207 -19.47 7.85 -8.76
CA LEU A 207 -20.04 6.52 -8.50
C LEU A 207 -19.23 5.78 -7.42
N GLY A 208 -17.91 5.76 -7.55
CA GLY A 208 -17.02 5.07 -6.63
C GLY A 208 -17.08 5.67 -5.22
N LEU A 209 -17.09 7.00 -5.11
CA LEU A 209 -17.23 7.68 -3.82
C LEU A 209 -18.61 7.45 -3.19
N ALA A 210 -19.69 7.55 -3.98
CA ALA A 210 -21.04 7.29 -3.50
C ALA A 210 -21.19 5.86 -2.98
N THR A 211 -20.67 4.87 -3.71
CA THR A 211 -20.67 3.47 -3.26
C THR A 211 -19.81 3.27 -2.01
N ALA A 212 -18.62 3.87 -1.94
CA ALA A 212 -17.77 3.76 -0.74
C ALA A 212 -18.42 4.39 0.50
N VAL A 213 -19.07 5.54 0.36
CA VAL A 213 -19.86 6.18 1.42
C VAL A 213 -21.02 5.26 1.82
N PHE A 214 -21.77 4.74 0.86
CA PHE A 214 -22.86 3.80 1.13
C PHE A 214 -22.38 2.57 1.93
N LEU A 215 -21.24 2.00 1.54
CA LEU A 215 -20.64 0.84 2.20
C LEU A 215 -20.15 1.11 3.63
N ASN A 216 -19.84 2.38 3.93
CA ASN A 216 -19.30 2.79 5.22
C ASN A 216 -20.39 3.26 6.19
N GLU A 217 -21.43 3.94 5.71
CA GLU A 217 -22.53 4.43 6.57
C GLU A 217 -23.63 3.38 6.79
N THR A 218 -23.89 2.53 5.80
CA THR A 218 -25.00 1.56 5.86
C THR A 218 -24.49 0.19 6.28
N ARG A 219 -25.13 -0.40 7.29
CA ARG A 219 -24.90 -1.80 7.70
C ARG A 219 -26.06 -2.67 7.21
N GLY A 220 -25.75 -3.82 6.61
CA GLY A 220 -26.79 -4.77 6.16
C GLY A 220 -26.27 -5.89 5.27
N VAL A 221 -27.18 -6.81 4.90
CA VAL A 221 -26.91 -7.88 3.91
C VAL A 221 -26.59 -7.30 2.52
N PHE A 222 -27.26 -6.22 2.13
CA PHE A 222 -27.00 -5.57 0.84
C PHE A 222 -25.59 -4.96 0.76
N THR A 223 -25.09 -4.35 1.84
CA THR A 223 -23.69 -3.87 1.93
C THR A 223 -22.67 -5.01 1.72
N ARG A 224 -22.95 -6.20 2.27
CA ARG A 224 -22.10 -7.39 2.06
C ARG A 224 -22.12 -7.84 0.61
N LEU A 225 -23.31 -7.89 -0.01
CA LEU A 225 -23.45 -8.23 -1.42
C LEU A 225 -22.68 -7.26 -2.32
N VAL A 226 -22.87 -5.95 -2.13
CA VAL A 226 -22.15 -4.92 -2.93
C VAL A 226 -20.64 -5.07 -2.77
N ARG A 227 -20.15 -5.32 -1.54
CA ARG A 227 -18.72 -5.57 -1.30
C ARG A 227 -18.22 -6.80 -2.07
N THR A 228 -18.96 -7.90 -2.05
CA THR A 228 -18.64 -9.11 -2.80
C THR A 228 -18.63 -8.85 -4.32
N VAL A 229 -19.59 -8.09 -4.84
CA VAL A 229 -19.61 -7.71 -6.27
C VAL A 229 -18.39 -6.87 -6.64
N VAL A 230 -18.05 -5.86 -5.83
CA VAL A 230 -16.87 -5.02 -6.05
C VAL A 230 -15.57 -5.84 -6.00
N GLU A 231 -15.47 -6.79 -5.08
CA GLU A 231 -14.34 -7.71 -5.02
C GLU A 231 -14.28 -8.62 -6.26
N ALA A 232 -15.41 -9.16 -6.70
CA ALA A 232 -15.49 -9.97 -7.92
C ALA A 232 -15.12 -9.18 -9.18
N MET A 233 -15.46 -7.90 -9.26
CA MET A 233 -15.07 -7.03 -10.38
C MET A 233 -13.55 -6.91 -10.55
N THR A 234 -12.77 -7.03 -9.47
CA THR A 234 -11.29 -7.00 -9.57
C THR A 234 -10.69 -8.24 -10.21
N ALA A 235 -11.45 -9.35 -10.29
CA ALA A 235 -11.03 -10.58 -10.95
C ALA A 235 -11.30 -10.58 -12.47
N LEU A 236 -12.08 -9.60 -12.97
CA LEU A 236 -12.42 -9.52 -14.38
C LEU A 236 -11.16 -9.20 -15.22
N PRO A 237 -10.86 -9.98 -16.26
CA PRO A 237 -9.82 -9.62 -17.22
C PRO A 237 -10.15 -8.30 -17.91
N SER A 238 -9.14 -7.45 -18.13
CA SER A 238 -9.34 -6.09 -18.69
C SER A 238 -10.00 -6.09 -20.07
N ILE A 239 -9.72 -7.11 -20.90
CA ILE A 239 -10.34 -7.28 -22.22
C ILE A 239 -11.86 -7.52 -22.14
N VAL A 240 -12.33 -8.15 -21.07
CA VAL A 240 -13.76 -8.48 -20.88
C VAL A 240 -14.56 -7.20 -20.64
N ALA A 241 -13.99 -6.21 -19.94
CA ALA A 241 -14.64 -4.91 -19.80
C ALA A 241 -14.82 -4.20 -21.15
N GLY A 242 -13.81 -4.26 -22.03
CA GLY A 242 -13.91 -3.74 -23.39
C GLY A 242 -14.98 -4.46 -24.22
N LEU A 243 -15.00 -5.79 -24.15
CA LEU A 243 -16.00 -6.61 -24.86
C LEU A 243 -17.43 -6.37 -24.34
N PHE A 244 -17.60 -6.17 -23.04
CA PHE A 244 -18.89 -5.81 -22.44
C PHE A 244 -19.40 -4.47 -22.97
N VAL A 245 -18.53 -3.46 -23.02
CA VAL A 245 -18.90 -2.15 -23.56
C VAL A 245 -19.19 -2.24 -25.06
N TYR A 246 -18.41 -3.02 -25.80
CA TYR A 246 -18.68 -3.27 -27.21
C TYR A 246 -20.05 -3.91 -27.45
N ALA A 247 -20.39 -4.96 -26.69
CA ALA A 247 -21.68 -5.62 -26.81
C ALA A 247 -22.85 -4.71 -26.39
N SER A 248 -22.69 -3.92 -25.32
CA SER A 248 -23.77 -3.10 -24.75
C SER A 248 -23.95 -1.75 -25.43
N LEU A 249 -22.90 -0.94 -25.56
CA LEU A 249 -23.03 0.38 -26.18
C LEU A 249 -23.09 0.28 -27.71
N ILE A 250 -22.21 -0.52 -28.33
CA ILE A 250 -22.06 -0.51 -29.78
C ILE A 250 -23.10 -1.40 -30.45
N LEU A 251 -23.17 -2.68 -30.08
CA LEU A 251 -24.08 -3.61 -30.75
C LEU A 251 -25.55 -3.41 -30.35
N LEU A 252 -25.83 -3.20 -29.05
CA LEU A 252 -27.21 -3.12 -28.56
C LEU A 252 -27.80 -1.71 -28.66
N LEU A 253 -27.05 -0.67 -28.27
CA LEU A 253 -27.53 0.72 -28.27
C LEU A 253 -27.20 1.48 -29.57
N GLY A 254 -26.43 0.88 -30.48
CA GLY A 254 -26.10 1.46 -31.78
C GLY A 254 -25.10 2.61 -31.74
N PHE A 255 -24.35 2.77 -30.64
CA PHE A 255 -23.24 3.73 -30.60
C PHE A 255 -22.10 3.27 -31.51
N GLN A 256 -21.26 4.21 -31.95
CA GLN A 256 -20.06 3.89 -32.70
C GLN A 256 -18.88 3.61 -31.75
N ARG A 257 -17.80 3.05 -32.29
CA ARG A 257 -16.52 3.01 -31.58
C ARG A 257 -16.02 4.44 -31.42
N SER A 258 -15.74 4.84 -30.19
CA SER A 258 -15.36 6.23 -29.87
C SER A 258 -14.62 6.35 -28.55
N GLY A 259 -14.06 7.52 -28.29
CA GLY A 259 -13.43 7.85 -27.00
C GLY A 259 -14.38 7.71 -25.81
N PHE A 260 -15.68 7.94 -26.01
CA PHE A 260 -16.71 7.76 -24.99
C PHE A 260 -16.92 6.28 -24.64
N ALA A 261 -16.97 5.42 -25.64
CA ALA A 261 -17.02 3.97 -25.42
C ALA A 261 -15.75 3.50 -24.68
N ALA A 262 -14.58 3.98 -25.08
CA ALA A 262 -13.31 3.69 -24.41
C ALA A 262 -13.28 4.19 -22.95
N GLY A 263 -13.67 5.43 -22.71
CA GLY A 263 -13.74 6.03 -21.37
C GLY A 263 -14.72 5.28 -20.46
N THR A 264 -15.82 4.78 -21.00
CA THR A 264 -16.77 3.93 -20.27
C THR A 264 -16.14 2.59 -19.92
N ALA A 265 -15.42 1.96 -20.84
CA ALA A 265 -14.73 0.69 -20.58
C ALA A 265 -13.62 0.84 -19.53
N ILE A 266 -12.85 1.94 -19.61
CA ILE A 266 -11.85 2.30 -18.59
C ILE A 266 -12.54 2.53 -17.24
N SER A 267 -13.69 3.20 -17.21
CA SER A 267 -14.42 3.46 -15.96
C SER A 267 -14.80 2.16 -15.23
N ILE A 268 -15.25 1.13 -15.96
CA ILE A 268 -15.59 -0.18 -15.37
C ILE A 268 -14.38 -0.79 -14.65
N MET A 269 -13.18 -0.66 -15.22
CA MET A 269 -11.93 -1.16 -14.63
C MET A 269 -11.46 -0.31 -13.43
N MET A 270 -11.65 1.01 -13.50
CA MET A 270 -11.26 1.93 -12.43
C MET A 270 -12.20 1.87 -11.21
N LEU A 271 -13.49 1.57 -11.43
CA LEU A 271 -14.53 1.58 -10.41
C LEU A 271 -14.20 0.74 -9.17
N PRO A 272 -13.86 -0.56 -9.26
CA PRO A 272 -13.61 -1.37 -8.06
C PRO A 272 -12.39 -0.89 -7.27
N ILE A 273 -11.37 -0.36 -7.95
CA ILE A 273 -10.17 0.22 -7.33
C ILE A 273 -10.54 1.47 -6.54
N MET A 274 -11.30 2.37 -7.16
CA MET A 274 -11.79 3.59 -6.51
C MET A 274 -12.64 3.28 -5.28
N ILE A 275 -13.59 2.35 -5.39
CA ILE A 275 -14.48 1.96 -4.29
C ILE A 275 -13.68 1.38 -3.12
N ARG A 276 -12.78 0.42 -3.39
CA ARG A 276 -11.96 -0.21 -2.33
C ARG A 276 -11.06 0.79 -1.64
N ALA A 277 -10.35 1.61 -2.41
CA ALA A 277 -9.44 2.59 -1.85
C ALA A 277 -10.21 3.65 -1.02
N ALA A 278 -11.37 4.11 -1.49
CA ALA A 278 -12.19 5.07 -0.76
C ALA A 278 -12.82 4.45 0.50
N ASP A 279 -13.31 3.20 0.46
CA ASP A 279 -13.88 2.52 1.63
C ASP A 279 -12.84 2.35 2.75
N VAL A 280 -11.60 1.99 2.41
CA VAL A 280 -10.50 1.92 3.40
C VAL A 280 -10.26 3.30 4.02
N VAL A 281 -10.19 4.35 3.21
CA VAL A 281 -9.95 5.72 3.70
C VAL A 281 -11.09 6.21 4.60
N LEU A 282 -12.35 5.97 4.23
CA LEU A 282 -13.52 6.43 5.00
C LEU A 282 -13.62 5.75 6.38
N ARG A 283 -13.17 4.49 6.48
CA ARG A 283 -13.10 3.74 7.75
C ARG A 283 -12.06 4.28 8.72
N LEU A 284 -11.05 5.02 8.24
CA LEU A 284 -10.05 5.66 9.09
C LEU A 284 -10.59 6.90 9.82
N VAL A 285 -11.75 7.42 9.43
CA VAL A 285 -12.38 8.57 10.10
C VAL A 285 -12.90 8.12 11.47
N PRO A 286 -12.42 8.72 12.59
CA PRO A 286 -12.82 8.33 13.94
C PRO A 286 -14.34 8.33 14.14
N SER A 287 -14.87 7.31 14.83
CA SER A 287 -16.31 7.22 15.12
C SER A 287 -16.80 8.34 16.03
N SER A 288 -15.96 8.82 16.93
CA SER A 288 -16.27 9.93 17.85
C SER A 288 -16.68 11.22 17.11
N LEU A 289 -16.08 11.51 15.96
CA LEU A 289 -16.48 12.67 15.13
C LEU A 289 -17.89 12.49 14.54
N ARG A 290 -18.25 11.25 14.19
CA ARG A 290 -19.56 10.92 13.63
C ARG A 290 -20.63 11.00 14.73
N GLU A 291 -20.36 10.41 15.88
CA GLU A 291 -21.25 10.42 17.05
C GLU A 291 -21.46 11.84 17.58
N ALA A 292 -20.41 12.67 17.65
CA ALA A 292 -20.53 14.08 18.04
C ALA A 292 -21.43 14.88 17.09
N SER A 293 -21.29 14.68 15.77
CA SER A 293 -22.14 15.33 14.77
C SER A 293 -23.62 14.92 14.92
N LEU A 294 -23.87 13.63 15.12
CA LEU A 294 -25.22 13.11 15.36
C LEU A 294 -25.81 13.65 16.67
N ALA A 295 -25.01 13.76 17.73
CA ALA A 295 -25.42 14.31 19.03
C ALA A 295 -25.82 15.80 18.94
N LEU A 296 -25.25 16.55 18.00
CA LEU A 296 -25.65 17.93 17.68
C LEU A 296 -26.93 18.01 16.83
N GLY A 297 -27.62 16.89 16.60
CA GLY A 297 -28.85 16.82 15.81
C GLY A 297 -28.62 16.86 14.29
N ALA A 298 -27.39 16.68 13.81
CA ALA A 298 -27.15 16.57 12.38
C ALA A 298 -27.62 15.21 11.86
N GLY A 299 -28.32 15.19 10.71
CA GLY A 299 -28.65 13.94 10.03
C GLY A 299 -27.41 13.20 9.50
N GLN A 300 -27.57 11.92 9.13
CA GLN A 300 -26.49 11.09 8.59
C GLN A 300 -25.86 11.71 7.34
N LEU A 301 -26.68 12.14 6.38
CA LEU A 301 -26.20 12.78 5.15
C LEU A 301 -25.41 14.07 5.46
N ARG A 302 -25.90 14.90 6.38
CA ARG A 302 -25.21 16.12 6.79
C ARG A 302 -23.86 15.82 7.44
N THR A 303 -23.80 14.79 8.28
CA THR A 303 -22.56 14.29 8.91
C THR A 303 -21.56 13.82 7.86
N VAL A 304 -21.99 13.09 6.84
CA VAL A 304 -21.12 12.65 5.74
C VAL A 304 -20.51 13.85 5.00
N TRP A 305 -21.37 14.78 4.55
CA TRP A 305 -20.94 15.92 3.73
C TRP A 305 -20.05 16.90 4.49
N HIS A 306 -20.31 17.15 5.77
CA HIS A 306 -19.62 18.21 6.53
C HIS A 306 -18.51 17.69 7.45
N VAL A 307 -18.52 16.42 7.83
CA VAL A 307 -17.54 15.85 8.77
C VAL A 307 -16.71 14.77 8.09
N VAL A 308 -17.34 13.75 7.53
CA VAL A 308 -16.62 12.57 7.03
C VAL A 308 -15.81 12.87 5.77
N LEU A 309 -16.46 13.36 4.71
CA LEU A 309 -15.78 13.64 3.44
C LEU A 309 -14.66 14.69 3.57
N PRO A 310 -14.86 15.81 4.30
CA PRO A 310 -13.78 16.79 4.49
C PRO A 310 -12.61 16.24 5.31
N THR A 311 -12.88 15.40 6.31
CA THR A 311 -11.82 14.75 7.12
C THR A 311 -11.01 13.75 6.30
N ALA A 312 -11.68 13.00 5.42
CA ALA A 312 -11.09 11.99 4.55
C ALA A 312 -10.46 12.53 3.26
N ARG A 313 -10.62 13.83 2.94
CA ARG A 313 -10.32 14.42 1.62
C ARG A 313 -8.97 14.01 1.03
N SER A 314 -7.90 14.01 1.84
CA SER A 314 -6.55 13.73 1.36
C SER A 314 -6.33 12.26 1.02
N GLY A 315 -7.00 11.38 1.78
CA GLY A 315 -7.00 9.96 1.48
C GLY A 315 -7.85 9.69 0.23
N LEU A 316 -9.00 10.36 0.10
CA LEU A 316 -9.86 10.23 -1.08
C LEU A 316 -9.17 10.73 -2.35
N THR A 317 -8.38 11.81 -2.29
CA THR A 317 -7.51 12.20 -3.42
C THR A 317 -6.57 11.06 -3.80
N THR A 318 -5.92 10.43 -2.81
CA THR A 318 -5.06 9.27 -3.08
C THR A 318 -5.85 8.12 -3.69
N SER A 319 -7.09 7.85 -3.25
CA SER A 319 -7.96 6.83 -3.85
C SER A 319 -8.24 7.11 -5.33
N VAL A 320 -8.53 8.37 -5.68
CA VAL A 320 -8.71 8.78 -7.08
C VAL A 320 -7.42 8.59 -7.87
N LEU A 321 -6.28 9.07 -7.34
CA LEU A 321 -4.96 8.89 -7.95
C LEU A 321 -4.63 7.43 -8.24
N LEU A 322 -4.90 6.52 -7.31
CA LEU A 322 -4.65 5.08 -7.48
C LEU A 322 -5.54 4.47 -8.58
N ALA A 323 -6.82 4.86 -8.64
CA ALA A 323 -7.72 4.41 -9.70
C ALA A 323 -7.30 4.97 -11.07
N THR A 324 -6.96 6.26 -11.14
CA THR A 324 -6.48 6.91 -12.37
C THR A 324 -5.17 6.31 -12.84
N ALA A 325 -4.25 5.95 -11.94
CA ALA A 325 -2.99 5.25 -12.24
C ALA A 325 -3.24 4.05 -13.14
N ARG A 326 -4.25 3.26 -12.77
CA ARG A 326 -4.63 2.07 -13.51
C ARG A 326 -5.22 2.44 -14.87
N GLY A 327 -6.20 3.35 -14.86
CA GLY A 327 -6.97 3.71 -16.05
C GLY A 327 -6.16 4.35 -17.18
N VAL A 328 -5.19 5.23 -16.86
CA VAL A 328 -4.39 5.95 -17.87
C VAL A 328 -3.57 5.00 -18.75
N GLY A 329 -3.13 3.88 -18.19
CA GLY A 329 -2.32 2.87 -18.88
C GLY A 329 -3.13 1.71 -19.49
N GLU A 330 -4.46 1.78 -19.51
CA GLU A 330 -5.26 0.69 -20.08
C GLU A 330 -5.18 0.65 -21.60
N THR A 331 -4.88 -0.53 -22.14
CA THR A 331 -4.78 -0.76 -23.61
C THR A 331 -5.86 -1.73 -24.08
N SER A 332 -6.03 -2.85 -23.37
CA SER A 332 -6.92 -3.95 -23.79
C SER A 332 -8.39 -3.54 -23.96
N PRO A 333 -9.06 -2.87 -23.00
CA PRO A 333 -10.46 -2.47 -23.20
C PRO A 333 -10.61 -1.39 -24.28
N VAL A 334 -9.62 -0.49 -24.40
CA VAL A 334 -9.60 0.62 -25.35
C VAL A 334 -9.49 0.10 -26.79
N LEU A 335 -8.66 -0.92 -27.03
CA LEU A 335 -8.48 -1.54 -28.34
C LEU A 335 -9.81 -1.95 -28.99
N ILE A 336 -10.74 -2.51 -28.20
CA ILE A 336 -12.04 -2.95 -28.69
C ILE A 336 -13.04 -1.78 -28.77
N ALA A 337 -13.07 -0.92 -27.75
CA ALA A 337 -14.11 0.10 -27.60
C ALA A 337 -13.86 1.36 -28.43
N ALA A 338 -12.60 1.80 -28.55
CA ALA A 338 -12.24 3.06 -29.21
C ALA A 338 -11.96 2.90 -30.71
N GLY A 339 -11.53 1.72 -31.14
CA GLY A 339 -10.96 1.52 -32.48
C GLY A 339 -9.57 2.14 -32.62
N PHE A 340 -9.07 2.21 -33.85
CA PHE A 340 -7.77 2.79 -34.17
C PHE A 340 -7.91 3.74 -35.37
N THR A 341 -7.29 4.92 -35.27
CA THR A 341 -7.26 5.95 -36.31
C THR A 341 -5.93 6.71 -36.27
N PRO A 342 -5.32 7.01 -37.42
CA PRO A 342 -4.13 7.88 -37.48
C PRO A 342 -4.49 9.37 -37.38
N TYR A 343 -5.76 9.72 -37.60
CA TYR A 343 -6.24 11.10 -37.62
C TYR A 343 -6.51 11.64 -36.22
N LEU A 344 -6.28 12.95 -36.03
CA LEU A 344 -6.73 13.67 -34.86
C LEU A 344 -8.26 13.71 -34.80
N ASN A 345 -8.80 13.10 -33.75
CA ASN A 345 -10.20 13.24 -33.37
C ASN A 345 -10.29 13.91 -31.98
N ALA A 346 -10.86 15.12 -31.96
CA ALA A 346 -11.08 15.94 -30.76
C ALA A 346 -12.54 15.90 -30.27
N ASN A 347 -13.35 14.98 -30.81
CA ASN A 347 -14.70 14.74 -30.34
C ASN A 347 -14.81 13.28 -29.85
N PRO A 348 -14.89 13.03 -28.53
CA PRO A 348 -14.86 11.68 -28.02
C PRO A 348 -16.17 10.91 -28.25
N PHE A 349 -17.23 11.56 -28.73
CA PHE A 349 -18.54 10.92 -28.92
C PHE A 349 -18.74 10.35 -30.33
N VAL A 350 -17.92 10.75 -31.29
CA VAL A 350 -18.06 10.43 -32.71
C VAL A 350 -16.73 9.90 -33.23
N ASP A 351 -16.76 8.89 -34.09
CA ASP A 351 -15.59 8.26 -34.71
C ASP A 351 -14.56 7.67 -33.73
N ALA A 352 -13.65 6.87 -34.29
CA ALA A 352 -12.60 6.22 -33.51
C ALA A 352 -11.64 7.25 -32.90
N GLN A 353 -11.05 6.90 -31.76
CA GLN A 353 -10.08 7.77 -31.07
C GLN A 353 -9.00 6.94 -30.39
N VAL A 354 -7.74 7.26 -30.64
CA VAL A 354 -6.58 6.51 -30.14
C VAL A 354 -6.03 7.15 -28.87
N SER A 355 -5.62 6.32 -27.90
CA SER A 355 -4.89 6.76 -26.71
C SER A 355 -3.40 6.42 -26.83
N LEU A 356 -2.54 7.14 -26.10
CA LEU A 356 -1.10 6.90 -26.03
C LEU A 356 -0.71 5.44 -25.75
N PRO A 357 -1.34 4.70 -24.80
CA PRO A 357 -1.04 3.27 -24.62
C PRO A 357 -1.36 2.44 -25.86
N LEU A 358 -2.51 2.70 -26.49
CA LEU A 358 -2.92 1.99 -27.70
C LEU A 358 -2.03 2.33 -28.90
N ALA A 359 -1.68 3.60 -29.07
CA ALA A 359 -0.74 4.07 -30.07
C ALA A 359 0.63 3.39 -29.90
N THR A 360 1.16 3.38 -28.68
CA THR A 360 2.43 2.70 -28.35
C THR A 360 2.37 1.22 -28.71
N TYR A 361 1.30 0.53 -28.31
CA TYR A 361 1.12 -0.90 -28.58
C TYR A 361 1.06 -1.21 -30.08
N GLN A 362 0.37 -0.40 -30.87
CA GLN A 362 0.25 -0.59 -32.31
C GLN A 362 1.56 -0.27 -33.04
N MET A 363 2.22 0.84 -32.69
CA MET A 363 3.44 1.29 -33.37
C MET A 363 4.64 0.39 -33.05
N VAL A 364 4.79 -0.10 -31.82
CA VAL A 364 5.93 -0.97 -31.44
C VAL A 364 5.88 -2.34 -32.12
N GLY A 365 4.70 -2.77 -32.56
CA GLY A 365 4.52 -4.01 -33.31
C GLY A 365 5.00 -3.96 -34.76
N SER A 366 5.37 -2.76 -35.26
CA SER A 366 5.92 -2.60 -36.61
C SER A 366 7.34 -3.14 -36.71
N SER A 367 7.70 -3.70 -37.87
CA SER A 367 9.08 -4.10 -38.19
C SER A 367 10.02 -2.91 -38.41
N GLU A 368 9.46 -1.72 -38.64
CA GLU A 368 10.23 -0.53 -38.99
C GLU A 368 10.77 0.18 -37.73
N GLU A 369 12.08 0.42 -37.71
CA GLU A 369 12.76 1.08 -36.59
C GLU A 369 12.18 2.48 -36.33
N THR A 370 11.84 3.22 -37.38
CA THR A 370 11.21 4.56 -37.27
C THR A 370 9.89 4.52 -36.50
N MET A 371 9.04 3.52 -36.74
CA MET A 371 7.79 3.34 -36.00
C MET A 371 8.03 2.95 -34.55
N GLN A 372 9.01 2.07 -34.31
CA GLN A 372 9.38 1.68 -32.95
C GLN A 372 9.90 2.88 -32.16
N THR A 373 10.73 3.74 -32.76
CA THR A 373 11.21 4.99 -32.14
C THR A 373 10.05 5.93 -31.80
N ARG A 374 9.07 6.11 -32.70
CA ARG A 374 7.83 6.87 -32.39
C ARG A 374 7.03 6.23 -31.25
N ALA A 375 6.95 4.90 -31.21
CA ALA A 375 6.27 4.17 -30.13
C ALA A 375 6.93 4.40 -28.76
N PHE A 376 8.26 4.31 -28.67
CA PHE A 376 8.99 4.58 -27.44
C PHE A 376 8.94 6.07 -27.05
N GLY A 377 8.90 6.98 -28.03
CA GLY A 377 8.58 8.39 -27.81
C GLY A 377 7.19 8.56 -27.18
N ALA A 378 6.16 7.88 -27.73
CA ALA A 378 4.79 7.92 -27.20
C ALA A 378 4.70 7.35 -25.78
N ALA A 379 5.39 6.25 -25.51
CA ALA A 379 5.50 5.66 -24.18
C ALA A 379 6.14 6.63 -23.18
N THR A 380 7.20 7.35 -23.59
CA THR A 380 7.85 8.36 -22.76
C THR A 380 6.90 9.51 -22.45
N VAL A 381 6.18 10.01 -23.45
CA VAL A 381 5.18 11.06 -23.26
C VAL A 381 4.06 10.60 -22.33
N LEU A 382 3.60 9.35 -22.43
CA LEU A 382 2.64 8.77 -21.50
C LEU A 382 3.16 8.78 -20.04
N ILE A 383 4.42 8.37 -19.82
CA ILE A 383 5.05 8.40 -18.49
C ILE A 383 5.09 9.82 -17.92
N VAL A 384 5.53 10.79 -18.72
CA VAL A 384 5.58 12.21 -18.33
C VAL A 384 4.17 12.75 -18.07
N LEU A 385 3.20 12.42 -18.92
CA LEU A 385 1.80 12.83 -18.77
C LEU A 385 1.22 12.31 -17.46
N VAL A 386 1.41 11.01 -17.15
CA VAL A 386 0.98 10.41 -15.89
C VAL A 386 1.62 11.13 -14.70
N LEU A 387 2.93 11.38 -14.76
CA LEU A 387 3.65 12.09 -13.70
C LEU A 387 3.08 13.51 -13.48
N VAL A 388 2.83 14.26 -14.56
CA VAL A 388 2.26 15.61 -14.50
C VAL A 388 0.85 15.57 -13.91
N LEU A 389 -0.02 14.67 -14.40
CA LEU A 389 -1.37 14.50 -13.86
C LEU A 389 -1.34 14.14 -12.37
N PHE A 390 -0.38 13.32 -11.95
CA PHE A 390 -0.23 12.90 -10.56
C PHE A 390 0.22 14.04 -9.66
N VAL A 391 1.23 14.80 -10.08
CA VAL A 391 1.72 15.97 -9.35
C VAL A 391 0.59 17.01 -9.23
N LEU A 392 -0.11 17.31 -10.32
CA LEU A 392 -1.24 18.24 -10.32
C LEU A 392 -2.35 17.77 -9.38
N ALA A 393 -2.79 16.52 -9.48
CA ALA A 393 -3.82 15.97 -8.61
C ALA A 393 -3.40 15.96 -7.13
N ARG A 394 -2.13 15.67 -6.83
CA ARG A 394 -1.58 15.71 -5.46
C ARG A 394 -1.54 17.12 -4.88
N VAL A 395 -1.19 18.11 -5.70
CA VAL A 395 -1.16 19.53 -5.32
C VAL A 395 -2.58 20.04 -5.09
N LEU A 396 -3.51 19.74 -6.01
CA LEU A 396 -4.92 20.15 -5.93
C LEU A 396 -5.67 19.47 -4.77
N GLY A 397 -5.42 18.19 -4.52
CA GLY A 397 -6.04 17.44 -3.41
C GLY A 397 -5.57 17.84 -2.01
N GLY A 398 -4.57 18.72 -1.93
CA GLY A 398 -4.12 19.33 -0.70
C GLY A 398 -3.42 18.37 0.28
N ARG A 399 -3.10 18.91 1.45
CA ARG A 399 -2.49 18.18 2.57
C ARG A 399 -3.57 17.66 3.53
N GLY A 400 -3.27 16.55 4.20
CA GLY A 400 -4.20 15.86 5.09
C GLY A 400 -4.79 16.74 6.19
N ALA A 401 -5.95 16.35 6.69
CA ALA A 401 -6.60 17.02 7.81
C ALA A 401 -5.61 17.05 9.01
N GLY A 402 -5.23 18.25 9.47
CA GLY A 402 -4.25 18.47 10.54
C GLY A 402 -2.83 18.83 10.07
N ALA A 403 -2.46 18.56 8.82
CA ALA A 403 -1.18 18.96 8.25
C ALA A 403 -1.23 20.43 7.77
N LEU A 404 -1.14 21.36 8.71
CA LEU A 404 -1.05 22.78 8.45
C LEU A 404 0.22 23.08 7.65
N SER A 405 0.12 23.91 6.60
CA SER A 405 1.30 24.46 5.93
C SER A 405 2.18 25.21 6.94
N ASN A 406 3.49 25.28 6.71
CA ASN A 406 4.41 26.10 7.51
C ASN A 406 3.89 27.54 7.71
N GLY A 407 3.22 28.11 6.69
CA GLY A 407 2.57 29.41 6.81
C GLY A 407 1.34 29.42 7.73
N GLN A 408 0.52 28.36 7.71
CA GLN A 408 -0.67 28.21 8.56
C GLN A 408 -0.29 27.90 10.02
N LEU A 409 0.77 27.10 10.25
CA LEU A 409 1.35 26.88 11.57
C LEU A 409 1.81 28.20 12.19
N ARG A 410 2.54 29.02 11.44
CA ARG A 410 2.97 30.35 11.89
C ARG A 410 1.77 31.27 12.21
N ARG A 411 0.71 31.24 11.40
CA ARG A 411 -0.52 32.01 11.68
C ARG A 411 -1.23 31.53 12.95
N ARG A 412 -1.38 30.22 13.15
CA ARG A 412 -1.95 29.65 14.39
C ARG A 412 -1.10 29.92 15.61
N ALA A 413 0.21 29.80 15.52
CA ALA A 413 1.13 30.13 16.61
C ALA A 413 1.02 31.62 17.00
N ARG A 414 0.93 32.53 16.01
CA ARG A 414 0.69 33.96 16.26
C ARG A 414 -0.70 34.26 16.84
N ALA A 415 -1.72 33.51 16.47
CA ALA A 415 -3.06 33.65 17.06
C ALA A 415 -3.05 33.17 18.51
N SER A 416 -2.46 32.00 18.77
CA SER A 416 -2.30 31.44 20.12
C SER A 416 -1.46 32.34 21.04
N ALA A 417 -0.41 32.97 20.51
CA ALA A 417 0.37 33.96 21.27
C ALA A 417 -0.48 35.18 21.67
N ARG A 418 -1.28 35.72 20.74
CA ARG A 418 -2.21 36.82 21.02
C ARG A 418 -3.28 36.45 22.05
N ASP A 419 -3.83 35.24 21.96
CA ASP A 419 -4.80 34.76 22.95
C ASP A 419 -4.17 34.58 24.33
N ARG A 420 -2.94 34.06 24.40
CA ARG A 420 -2.18 33.95 25.65
C ARG A 420 -1.98 35.32 26.30
N GLU A 421 -1.60 36.33 25.53
CA GLU A 421 -1.46 37.70 26.02
C GLU A 421 -2.79 38.26 26.55
N ARG A 422 -3.91 38.04 25.85
CA ARG A 422 -5.24 38.43 26.34
C ARG A 422 -5.58 37.78 27.67
N TYR A 423 -5.34 36.48 27.84
CA TYR A 423 -5.63 35.79 29.09
C TYR A 423 -4.76 36.28 30.24
N ILE A 424 -3.47 36.53 30.00
CA ILE A 424 -2.56 37.09 31.01
C ILE A 424 -3.04 38.49 31.44
N ALA A 425 -3.39 39.35 30.48
CA ALA A 425 -3.89 40.69 30.76
C ALA A 425 -5.22 40.67 31.53
N ALA A 426 -6.18 39.82 31.13
CA ALA A 426 -7.45 39.67 31.83
C ALA A 426 -7.26 39.17 33.28
N ARG A 427 -6.32 38.24 33.49
CA ARG A 427 -5.99 37.72 34.81
C ARG A 427 -5.29 38.76 35.69
N ALA A 428 -4.43 39.58 35.11
CA ALA A 428 -3.80 40.71 35.79
C ALA A 428 -4.82 41.77 36.21
N HIS A 429 -5.79 42.09 35.35
CA HIS A 429 -6.91 42.98 35.70
C HIS A 429 -7.78 42.42 36.83
N GLN A 430 -8.08 41.12 36.82
CA GLN A 430 -8.78 40.49 37.94
C GLN A 430 -7.97 40.58 39.24
N GLN A 431 -6.67 40.26 39.21
CA GLN A 431 -5.82 40.34 40.40
C GLN A 431 -5.70 41.77 40.94
N ALA A 432 -5.62 42.78 40.07
CA ALA A 432 -5.61 44.19 40.47
C ALA A 432 -6.91 44.61 41.18
N HIS A 433 -8.04 43.98 40.86
CA HIS A 433 -9.32 44.25 41.52
C HIS A 433 -9.47 43.57 42.90
N PHE A 434 -8.60 42.60 43.21
CA PHE A 434 -8.56 41.89 44.49
C PHE A 434 -7.45 42.37 45.44
N LEU A 435 -6.62 43.33 45.02
CA LEU A 435 -5.67 43.98 45.92
C LEU A 435 -6.43 45.03 46.75
N PRO A 436 -6.40 44.95 48.10
CA PRO A 436 -7.02 45.97 48.94
C PRO A 436 -6.34 47.31 48.67
N ASP A 437 -7.18 48.35 48.52
CA ASP A 437 -6.75 49.71 48.26
C ASP A 437 -5.76 50.14 49.37
N PRO A 438 -4.52 50.56 49.06
CA PRO A 438 -3.52 50.90 50.08
C PRO A 438 -3.92 52.10 50.95
N GLN A 439 -5.04 52.77 50.63
CA GLN A 439 -5.63 53.86 51.40
C GLN A 439 -6.83 53.47 52.28
N GLN A 440 -7.25 52.20 52.31
CA GLN A 440 -8.28 51.76 53.25
C GLN A 440 -7.67 51.33 54.59
N PRO A 441 -8.06 51.97 55.73
CA PRO A 441 -7.59 51.56 57.04
C PRO A 441 -8.07 50.12 57.34
N PRO A 442 -7.27 49.30 58.04
CA PRO A 442 -7.61 47.92 58.30
C PRO A 442 -8.90 47.84 59.13
N GLY A 443 -9.95 47.24 58.57
CA GLY A 443 -11.16 46.89 59.29
C GLY A 443 -10.88 45.82 60.36
N PRO A 444 -11.71 45.73 61.41
CA PRO A 444 -11.46 44.86 62.56
C PRO A 444 -11.35 43.38 62.14
N GLN A 445 -10.20 42.78 62.46
CA GLN A 445 -9.90 41.37 62.23
C GLN A 445 -10.85 40.49 63.08
N GLN A 446 -11.81 39.85 62.42
CA GLN A 446 -12.58 38.76 63.03
C GLN A 446 -11.73 37.48 63.02
N TYR A 447 -11.27 37.06 64.19
CA TYR A 447 -10.64 35.77 64.43
C TYR A 447 -11.66 34.64 64.15
N GLY A 448 -11.45 33.87 63.08
CA GLY A 448 -12.10 32.57 62.87
C GLY A 448 -11.40 31.46 63.65
N PRO A 449 -12.10 30.35 63.99
CA PRO A 449 -11.57 29.31 64.87
C PRO A 449 -10.39 28.57 64.25
N GLN A 450 -9.34 28.42 65.07
CA GLN A 450 -8.06 27.77 64.74
C GLN A 450 -8.27 26.29 64.39
N GLN A 451 -7.75 25.86 63.24
CA GLN A 451 -7.59 24.44 62.91
C GLN A 451 -6.47 23.82 63.76
N PRO A 452 -6.62 22.59 64.27
CA PRO A 452 -5.60 21.96 65.09
C PRO A 452 -4.42 21.47 64.25
N SER A 453 -3.21 21.76 64.74
CA SER A 453 -1.92 21.40 64.14
C SER A 453 -1.70 19.87 64.08
N PRO A 454 -1.00 19.35 63.06
CA PRO A 454 -0.67 17.93 62.97
C PRO A 454 0.39 17.55 64.00
N GLN A 455 0.08 16.54 64.83
CA GLN A 455 0.99 15.97 65.82
C GLN A 455 2.19 15.29 65.14
N GLN A 456 3.41 15.67 65.53
CA GLN A 456 4.63 14.92 65.29
C GLN A 456 4.70 13.72 66.25
N PRO A 457 5.12 12.52 65.79
CA PRO A 457 5.30 11.37 66.66
C PRO A 457 6.71 11.37 67.26
N ASP A 458 6.83 11.09 68.55
CA ASP A 458 8.11 10.83 69.20
C ASP A 458 7.91 9.96 70.46
N PRO A 459 8.98 9.35 71.03
CA PRO A 459 9.53 8.06 70.63
C PRO A 459 9.48 7.06 71.81
N GLN A 460 9.83 5.78 71.56
CA GLN A 460 9.94 4.68 72.54
C GLN A 460 8.68 3.83 72.77
N GLN A 461 8.45 2.86 71.89
CA GLN A 461 7.95 1.54 72.29
C GLN A 461 8.70 0.48 71.50
N GLY A 462 9.63 -0.20 72.17
CA GLY A 462 10.51 -1.18 71.55
C GLY A 462 11.50 -1.79 72.55
N ALA A 463 11.04 -2.20 73.72
CA ALA A 463 11.69 -3.22 74.54
C ALA A 463 10.73 -3.73 75.62
N GLN A 464 10.65 -5.06 75.71
CA GLN A 464 10.08 -5.91 76.77
C GLN A 464 8.69 -6.53 76.54
N SER A 465 8.72 -7.86 76.72
CA SER A 465 7.71 -8.93 76.62
C SER A 465 7.13 -9.25 75.24
#